data_AF-A0A2H3JE88-F1
#
_entry.id   AF-A0A2H3JE88-F1
#
_cell.length_a   1.000
_cell.length_b   1.000
_cell.length_c   1.000
_cell.angle_alpha   90.00
_cell.angle_beta   90.00
_cell.angle_gamma   90.00
#
_symmetry.space_group_name_H-M   'P 1'
#
loop_
_entity.id
_entity.type
_entity.pdbx_description
1 polymer ?
#
loop_
_entity_poly.entity_id
_entity_poly.type
_entity_poly.pdbx_seq_one_letter_code
_entity_poly.pdbx_strand_id
1 'polypeptide(L)'
;MRWVPGSAAYEAGVAELAKRDYRRALDDLERLIVQCLFELTKLGISGIGYKLHEKIGKALKACAEAIKKALLRYNQCAAQLIPSRPALSWTDIMDMVSVADFDLLRDAREDIRMQPWTQRINRRAMNLYFNIKRAHEEVERLNVEIRRLLTFMYDEHADYFHAIAHLIITNLALAHELSLRWEYRSQVHEKIVGRIWQTSCLPGFTGNVLTEHRIGRDTSLNNGVPLPPWAKPVVSAHPVAEDEEVGEDGIPGLSNERDAYHFVNFLDDLGKE
;
A
#
# COMPACT_ATOMS: atom_id res chain seq x y z
N MET A 1 -25.26 48.80 -7.19
CA MET A 1 -26.27 47.81 -6.76
C MET A 1 -26.14 47.58 -5.27
N ARG A 2 -27.22 47.72 -4.50
CA ARG A 2 -27.24 47.47 -3.06
C ARG A 2 -27.79 46.06 -2.85
N TRP A 3 -27.08 45.21 -2.12
CA TRP A 3 -27.49 43.84 -1.80
C TRP A 3 -28.57 43.91 -0.71
N VAL A 4 -29.83 43.82 -1.12
CA VAL A 4 -31.00 43.88 -0.23
C VAL A 4 -31.68 42.50 -0.21
N PRO A 5 -32.19 42.03 0.94
CA PRO A 5 -32.97 40.80 1.01
C PRO A 5 -34.07 40.76 -0.07
N GLY A 6 -34.16 39.66 -0.82
CA GLY A 6 -35.08 39.50 -1.95
C GLY A 6 -34.57 39.99 -3.33
N SER A 7 -33.41 40.65 -3.41
CA SER A 7 -32.78 40.93 -4.70
C SER A 7 -32.11 39.68 -5.26
N ALA A 8 -32.17 39.48 -6.58
CA ALA A 8 -31.57 38.29 -7.23
C ALA A 8 -30.07 38.13 -6.92
N ALA A 9 -29.34 39.24 -6.81
CA ALA A 9 -27.94 39.22 -6.39
C ALA A 9 -27.80 38.68 -4.96
N TYR A 10 -28.60 39.18 -4.01
CA TYR A 10 -28.60 38.73 -2.62
C TYR A 10 -28.91 37.25 -2.48
N GLU A 11 -29.98 36.76 -3.12
CA GLU A 11 -30.34 35.35 -3.10
C GLU A 11 -29.24 34.45 -3.70
N ALA A 12 -28.62 34.88 -4.80
CA ALA A 12 -27.48 34.17 -5.39
C ALA A 12 -26.29 34.09 -4.44
N GLY A 13 -25.98 35.16 -3.70
CA GLY A 13 -24.90 35.14 -2.70
C GLY A 13 -25.21 34.26 -1.49
N VAL A 14 -26.46 34.25 -1.01
CA VAL A 14 -26.90 33.36 0.06
C VAL A 14 -26.76 31.89 -0.38
N ALA A 15 -27.15 31.56 -1.61
CA ALA A 15 -26.98 30.22 -2.16
C ALA A 15 -25.49 29.82 -2.27
N GLU A 16 -24.62 30.73 -2.70
CA GLU A 16 -23.18 30.46 -2.76
C GLU A 16 -22.53 30.30 -1.37
N LEU A 17 -23.00 31.03 -0.36
CA LEU A 17 -22.58 30.85 1.03
C LEU A 17 -22.98 29.47 1.55
N ALA A 18 -24.22 29.03 1.30
CA ALA A 18 -24.68 27.69 1.67
C ALA A 18 -23.83 26.59 1.01
N LYS A 19 -23.51 26.73 -0.29
CA LYS A 19 -22.60 25.81 -1.00
C LYS A 19 -21.19 25.81 -0.42
N ARG A 20 -20.68 26.97 0.00
CA ARG A 20 -19.36 27.06 0.64
C ARG A 20 -19.35 26.36 2.00
N ASP A 21 -20.39 26.52 2.79
CA ASP A 21 -20.49 25.89 4.11
C ASP A 21 -20.68 24.38 3.99
N TYR A 22 -21.44 23.91 2.99
CA TYR A 22 -21.50 22.49 2.62
C TYR A 22 -20.13 21.93 2.26
N ARG A 23 -19.39 22.56 1.35
CA ARG A 23 -18.05 22.11 0.94
C ARG A 23 -17.09 22.03 2.12
N ARG A 24 -17.10 23.03 3.00
CA ARG A 24 -16.28 23.03 4.21
C ARG A 24 -16.65 21.91 5.18
N ALA A 25 -17.95 21.65 5.36
CA ALA A 25 -18.41 20.57 6.23
C ALA A 25 -17.98 19.20 5.67
N LEU A 26 -18.01 19.04 4.34
CA LEU A 26 -17.53 17.86 3.65
C LEU A 26 -16.01 17.69 3.77
N ASP A 27 -15.23 18.74 3.49
CA ASP A 27 -13.76 18.70 3.60
C ASP A 27 -13.32 18.39 5.05
N ASP A 28 -14.03 18.92 6.06
CA ASP A 28 -13.74 18.64 7.47
C ASP A 28 -14.09 17.19 7.84
N LEU A 29 -15.19 16.65 7.32
CA LEU A 29 -15.57 15.26 7.50
C LEU A 29 -14.52 14.31 6.88
N GLU A 30 -14.13 14.56 5.63
CA GLU A 30 -13.09 13.79 4.92
C GLU A 30 -11.77 13.82 5.69
N ARG A 31 -11.32 15.00 6.11
CA ARG A 31 -10.07 15.19 6.88
C ARG A 31 -10.08 14.36 8.16
N LEU A 32 -11.17 14.36 8.91
CA LEU A 32 -11.28 13.61 10.17
C LEU A 32 -11.27 12.09 9.94
N ILE A 33 -11.88 11.61 8.86
CA ILE A 33 -11.88 10.20 8.50
C ILE A 33 -10.47 9.74 8.11
N VAL A 34 -9.80 10.51 7.25
CA VAL A 34 -8.40 10.24 6.87
C VAL A 34 -7.50 10.24 8.10
N GLN A 35 -7.66 11.22 9.01
CA GLN A 35 -6.93 11.26 10.27
C GLN A 35 -7.17 10.01 11.12
N CYS A 36 -8.43 9.56 11.23
CA CYS A 36 -8.79 8.34 11.97
C CYS A 36 -8.15 7.07 11.35
N LEU A 37 -8.15 6.96 10.01
CA LEU A 37 -7.51 5.84 9.29
C LEU A 37 -6.01 5.77 9.55
N PHE A 38 -5.32 6.91 9.61
CA PHE A 38 -3.91 6.95 9.99
C PHE A 38 -3.68 6.52 11.45
N GLU A 39 -4.55 6.93 12.39
CA GLU A 39 -4.47 6.46 13.77
C GLU A 39 -4.73 4.94 13.88
N LEU A 40 -5.66 4.40 13.08
CA LEU A 40 -5.92 2.96 13.02
C LEU A 40 -4.71 2.19 12.48
N THR A 41 -4.02 2.72 11.47
CA THR A 41 -2.83 2.08 10.90
C THR A 41 -1.71 1.98 11.95
N LYS A 42 -1.62 2.94 12.88
CA LYS A 42 -0.65 2.88 13.98
C LYS A 42 -0.92 1.72 14.95
N LEU A 43 -2.16 1.24 15.10
CA LEU A 43 -2.46 0.07 15.93
C LEU A 43 -1.86 -1.22 15.36
N GLY A 44 -1.72 -1.31 14.02
CA GLY A 44 -1.17 -2.49 13.35
C GLY A 44 0.37 -2.59 13.39
N ILE A 45 1.06 -1.61 13.99
CA ILE A 45 2.52 -1.62 14.11
C ILE A 45 2.90 -2.48 15.33
N SER A 46 3.63 -3.58 15.09
CA SER A 46 4.13 -4.45 16.14
C SER A 46 5.21 -3.76 17.00
N GLY A 47 5.28 -4.14 18.29
CA GLY A 47 6.31 -3.63 19.21
C GLY A 47 5.97 -2.32 19.93
N ILE A 48 4.70 -1.87 19.88
CA ILE A 48 4.26 -0.68 20.58
C ILE A 48 4.02 -0.97 22.07
N GLY A 49 4.60 -0.17 22.96
CA GLY A 49 4.37 -0.29 24.40
C GLY A 49 2.93 0.04 24.84
N TYR A 50 2.46 -0.59 25.91
CA TYR A 50 1.08 -0.46 26.44
C TYR A 50 0.57 1.00 26.55
N LYS A 51 1.41 1.92 27.05
CA LYS A 51 1.04 3.34 27.21
C LYS A 51 0.76 4.03 25.88
N LEU A 52 1.42 3.62 24.79
CA LEU A 52 1.19 4.18 23.46
C LEU A 52 -0.07 3.56 22.83
N HIS A 53 -0.34 2.27 23.05
CA HIS A 53 -1.64 1.66 22.70
C HIS A 53 -2.81 2.38 23.38
N GLU A 54 -2.71 2.70 24.67
CA GLU A 54 -3.76 3.43 25.39
C GLU A 54 -4.00 4.83 24.79
N LYS A 55 -2.93 5.54 24.41
CA LYS A 55 -3.03 6.84 23.75
C LYS A 55 -3.69 6.74 22.37
N ILE A 56 -3.34 5.73 21.58
CA ILE A 56 -3.96 5.48 20.28
C ILE A 56 -5.44 5.17 20.46
N GLY A 57 -5.81 4.32 21.44
CA GLY A 57 -7.22 4.03 21.75
C GLY A 57 -8.02 5.28 22.14
N LYS A 58 -7.45 6.17 22.97
CA LYS A 58 -8.07 7.46 23.31
C LYS A 58 -8.19 8.38 22.08
N ALA A 59 -7.16 8.43 21.24
CA ALA A 59 -7.19 9.20 20.00
C ALA A 59 -8.28 8.70 19.04
N LEU A 60 -8.44 7.39 18.90
CA LEU A 60 -9.50 6.78 18.09
C LEU A 60 -10.90 7.11 18.61
N LYS A 61 -11.12 7.01 19.93
CA LYS A 61 -12.41 7.41 20.53
C LYS A 61 -12.70 8.90 20.28
N ALA A 62 -11.70 9.76 20.44
CA ALA A 62 -11.85 11.18 20.15
C ALA A 62 -12.11 11.46 18.65
N CYS A 63 -11.47 10.71 17.76
CA CYS A 63 -11.72 10.79 16.32
C CYS A 63 -13.13 10.35 15.96
N ALA A 64 -13.63 9.24 16.51
CA ALA A 64 -14.99 8.76 16.27
C ALA A 64 -16.04 9.80 16.66
N GLU A 65 -15.91 10.40 17.84
CA GLU A 65 -16.80 11.48 18.29
C GLU A 65 -16.70 12.74 17.41
N ALA A 66 -15.49 13.11 16.97
CA ALA A 66 -15.31 14.21 16.04
C ALA A 66 -15.99 13.94 14.69
N ILE A 67 -15.89 12.71 14.16
CA ILE A 67 -16.54 12.29 12.92
C ILE A 67 -18.06 12.34 13.08
N LYS A 68 -18.64 11.84 14.18
CA LYS A 68 -20.09 11.94 14.45
C LYS A 68 -20.56 13.40 14.40
N LYS A 69 -19.83 14.31 15.03
CA LYS A 69 -20.16 15.75 15.02
C LYS A 69 -20.01 16.37 13.63
N ALA A 70 -18.96 16.02 12.90
CA ALA A 70 -18.75 16.50 11.53
C ALA A 70 -19.83 15.97 10.57
N LEU A 71 -20.26 14.72 10.74
CA LEU A 71 -21.36 14.10 10.00
C LEU A 71 -22.68 14.85 10.23
N LEU A 72 -23.01 15.18 11.49
CA LEU A 72 -24.19 15.99 11.80
C LEU A 72 -24.14 17.35 11.10
N ARG A 73 -22.98 18.02 11.15
CA ARG A 73 -22.79 19.32 10.48
C ARG A 73 -22.93 19.18 8.96
N TYR A 74 -22.34 18.14 8.36
CA TYR A 74 -22.49 17.84 6.95
C TYR A 74 -23.97 17.66 6.57
N ASN A 75 -24.72 16.84 7.32
CA ASN A 75 -26.14 16.58 7.05
C ASN A 75 -27.00 17.84 7.18
N GLN A 76 -26.69 18.73 8.14
CA GLN A 76 -27.35 20.03 8.26
C GLN A 76 -27.09 20.94 7.06
N CYS A 77 -25.84 21.08 6.62
CA CYS A 77 -25.50 21.88 5.45
C CYS A 77 -26.06 21.28 4.16
N ALA A 78 -26.04 19.95 4.03
CA ALA A 78 -26.60 19.21 2.90
C ALA A 78 -28.09 19.49 2.70
N ALA A 79 -28.85 19.57 3.80
CA ALA A 79 -30.29 19.85 3.78
C ALA A 79 -30.63 21.30 3.40
N GLN A 80 -29.70 22.25 3.59
CA GLN A 80 -29.89 23.66 3.28
C GLN A 80 -29.65 24.00 1.79
N LEU A 81 -29.07 23.07 1.02
CA LEU A 81 -28.82 23.28 -0.40
C LEU A 81 -30.10 23.14 -1.23
N ILE A 82 -30.07 23.78 -2.40
CA ILE A 82 -31.13 23.68 -3.42
C ILE A 82 -30.46 23.21 -4.72
N PRO A 83 -30.69 21.97 -5.18
CA PRO A 83 -31.45 20.90 -4.51
C PRO A 83 -30.74 20.36 -3.26
N SER A 84 -31.53 19.84 -2.32
CA SER A 84 -31.02 19.22 -1.09
C SER A 84 -30.17 17.99 -1.41
N ARG A 85 -29.08 17.79 -0.67
CA ARG A 85 -28.15 16.66 -0.84
C ARG A 85 -28.54 15.50 0.09
N PRO A 86 -28.27 14.23 -0.31
CA PRO A 86 -28.57 13.09 0.53
C PRO A 86 -27.76 13.14 1.84
N ALA A 87 -28.44 12.86 2.95
CA ALA A 87 -27.81 12.69 4.24
C ALA A 87 -26.99 11.39 4.27
N LEU A 88 -25.86 11.43 4.98
CA LEU A 88 -25.00 10.28 5.20
C LEU A 88 -25.26 9.70 6.59
N SER A 89 -25.32 8.38 6.69
CA SER A 89 -25.35 7.64 7.95
C SER A 89 -23.94 7.26 8.41
N TRP A 90 -23.80 6.81 9.66
CA TRP A 90 -22.55 6.26 10.16
C TRP A 90 -22.12 5.01 9.38
N THR A 91 -23.07 4.15 9.01
CA THR A 91 -22.82 2.98 8.16
C THR A 91 -22.33 3.39 6.78
N ASP A 92 -22.86 4.48 6.21
CA ASP A 92 -22.37 4.99 4.93
C ASP A 92 -20.92 5.44 4.99
N ILE A 93 -20.49 6.05 6.11
CA ILE A 93 -19.09 6.43 6.34
C ILE A 93 -18.21 5.19 6.45
N MET A 94 -18.63 4.20 7.22
CA MET A 94 -17.88 2.95 7.40
C MET A 94 -17.74 2.19 6.07
N ASP A 95 -18.76 2.23 5.21
CA ASP A 95 -18.71 1.65 3.88
C ASP A 95 -17.84 2.45 2.89
N MET A 96 -17.67 3.75 3.12
CA MET A 96 -16.76 4.67 2.40
C MET A 96 -15.33 4.51 2.91
N VAL A 97 -14.80 3.30 2.83
CA VAL A 97 -13.44 2.97 3.32
C VAL A 97 -12.35 3.68 2.49
N SER A 98 -12.65 4.12 1.26
CA SER A 98 -11.72 4.80 0.37
C SER A 98 -11.93 6.31 0.33
N VAL A 99 -10.84 7.07 0.39
CA VAL A 99 -10.84 8.54 0.18
C VAL A 99 -11.53 8.93 -1.14
N ALA A 100 -11.41 8.09 -2.17
CA ALA A 100 -12.05 8.29 -3.46
C ALA A 100 -13.59 8.27 -3.40
N ASP A 101 -14.21 7.72 -2.35
CA ASP A 101 -15.65 7.77 -2.16
C ASP A 101 -16.13 9.14 -1.63
N PHE A 102 -15.28 9.87 -0.90
CA PHE A 102 -15.56 11.23 -0.44
C PHE A 102 -15.35 12.27 -1.54
N ASP A 103 -14.40 12.04 -2.45
CA ASP A 103 -14.21 12.89 -3.64
C ASP A 103 -15.48 12.97 -4.52
N LEU A 104 -16.31 11.92 -4.53
CA LEU A 104 -17.60 11.90 -5.25
C LEU A 104 -18.68 12.74 -4.58
N LEU A 105 -18.53 12.96 -3.28
CA LEU A 105 -19.42 13.83 -2.55
C LEU A 105 -19.09 15.30 -2.81
N ARG A 106 -17.90 15.61 -3.31
CA ARG A 106 -17.50 16.97 -3.67
C ARG A 106 -18.39 17.49 -4.80
N ASP A 107 -18.78 18.77 -4.70
CA ASP A 107 -19.49 19.45 -5.79
C ASP A 107 -18.56 19.60 -7.00
N ALA A 108 -18.55 18.60 -7.88
CA ALA A 108 -18.08 18.75 -9.24
C ALA A 108 -19.11 19.57 -10.05
N ARG A 109 -18.68 20.14 -11.17
CA ARG A 109 -19.56 20.94 -12.06
C ARG A 109 -20.79 20.16 -12.53
N GLU A 110 -20.69 18.83 -12.56
CA GLU A 110 -21.77 17.90 -12.85
C GLU A 110 -21.87 16.86 -11.73
N ASP A 111 -23.10 16.54 -11.31
CA ASP A 111 -23.34 15.49 -10.33
C ASP A 111 -23.13 14.12 -10.99
N ILE A 112 -21.92 13.59 -10.83
CA ILE A 112 -21.53 12.31 -11.39
C ILE A 112 -22.01 11.12 -10.56
N ARG A 113 -22.62 11.31 -9.37
CA ARG A 113 -22.93 10.21 -8.44
C ARG A 113 -23.86 9.16 -9.04
N MET A 114 -24.70 9.56 -9.99
CA MET A 114 -25.65 8.69 -10.69
C MET A 114 -25.02 7.91 -11.85
N GLN A 115 -23.76 8.18 -12.19
CA GLN A 115 -23.08 7.47 -13.26
C GLN A 115 -22.83 6.01 -12.86
N PRO A 116 -22.94 5.04 -13.79
CA PRO A 116 -22.72 3.63 -13.46
C PRO A 116 -21.35 3.36 -12.83
N TRP A 117 -20.30 4.07 -13.23
CA TRP A 117 -18.93 3.88 -12.73
C TRP A 117 -18.66 4.53 -11.36
N THR A 118 -19.52 5.47 -10.91
CA THR A 118 -19.44 6.05 -9.56
C THR A 118 -20.20 5.23 -8.53
N GLN A 119 -21.08 4.31 -8.95
CA GLN A 119 -21.74 3.41 -8.01
C GLN A 119 -20.71 2.51 -7.31
N ARG A 120 -20.81 2.40 -5.98
CA ARG A 120 -19.81 1.67 -5.15
C ARG A 120 -19.62 0.22 -5.61
N ILE A 121 -20.72 -0.49 -5.87
CA ILE A 121 -20.68 -1.90 -6.30
C ILE A 121 -19.93 -2.03 -7.63
N ASN A 122 -20.26 -1.18 -8.60
CA ASN A 122 -19.63 -1.22 -9.92
C ASN A 122 -18.16 -0.83 -9.85
N ARG A 123 -17.78 0.13 -8.99
CA ARG A 123 -16.36 0.48 -8.80
C ARG A 123 -15.58 -0.64 -8.10
N ARG A 124 -16.16 -1.28 -7.08
CA ARG A 124 -15.54 -2.46 -6.45
C ARG A 124 -15.32 -3.56 -7.47
N ALA A 125 -16.32 -3.85 -8.31
CA ALA A 125 -16.21 -4.82 -9.40
C ALA A 125 -15.15 -4.42 -10.43
N MET A 126 -15.12 -3.14 -10.82
CA MET A 126 -14.14 -2.59 -11.77
C MET A 126 -12.71 -2.65 -11.21
N ASN A 127 -12.50 -2.26 -9.95
CA ASN A 127 -11.21 -2.35 -9.27
C ASN A 127 -10.76 -3.80 -9.17
N LEU A 128 -11.65 -4.73 -8.80
CA LEU A 128 -11.34 -6.15 -8.77
C LEU A 128 -10.93 -6.66 -10.15
N TYR A 129 -11.72 -6.35 -11.18
CA TYR A 129 -11.44 -6.74 -12.56
C TYR A 129 -10.07 -6.22 -13.03
N PHE A 130 -9.78 -4.94 -12.83
CA PHE A 130 -8.51 -4.36 -13.24
C PHE A 130 -7.35 -4.84 -12.37
N ASN A 131 -7.53 -5.07 -11.07
CA ASN A 131 -6.50 -5.65 -10.22
C ASN A 131 -6.14 -7.06 -10.69
N ILE A 132 -7.13 -7.89 -11.02
CA ILE A 132 -6.89 -9.23 -11.60
C ILE A 132 -6.15 -9.12 -12.93
N LYS A 133 -6.60 -8.22 -13.82
CA LYS A 133 -5.94 -8.00 -15.11
C LYS A 133 -4.49 -7.56 -14.93
N ARG A 134 -4.22 -6.59 -14.05
CA ARG A 134 -2.88 -6.11 -13.72
C ARG A 134 -2.04 -7.15 -13.01
N ALA A 135 -2.63 -8.01 -12.18
CA ALA A 135 -1.90 -9.10 -11.54
C ALA A 135 -1.35 -10.08 -12.59
N HIS A 136 -2.13 -10.43 -13.62
CA HIS A 136 -1.63 -11.26 -14.72
C HIS A 136 -0.49 -10.60 -15.49
N GLU A 137 -0.62 -9.31 -15.82
CA GLU A 137 0.47 -8.54 -16.46
C GLU A 137 1.73 -8.47 -15.58
N GLU A 138 1.55 -8.31 -14.26
CA GLU A 138 2.65 -8.26 -13.32
C GLU A 138 3.36 -9.61 -13.19
N VAL A 139 2.65 -10.74 -13.28
CA VAL A 139 3.28 -12.07 -13.32
C VAL A 139 4.21 -12.20 -14.53
N GLU A 140 3.76 -11.79 -15.72
CA GLU A 140 4.59 -11.80 -16.93
C GLU A 140 5.83 -10.90 -16.78
N ARG A 141 5.65 -9.72 -16.17
CA ARG A 141 6.75 -8.79 -15.90
C ARG A 141 7.75 -9.35 -14.89
N LEU A 142 7.28 -9.94 -13.80
CA LEU A 142 8.13 -10.53 -12.76
C LEU A 142 8.97 -11.68 -13.31
N ASN A 143 8.47 -12.47 -14.27
CA ASN A 143 9.25 -13.51 -14.94
C ASN A 143 10.49 -12.95 -15.69
N VAL A 144 10.43 -11.71 -16.17
CA VAL A 144 11.56 -11.01 -16.76
C VAL A 144 12.45 -10.41 -15.68
N GLU A 145 11.85 -9.80 -14.66
CA GLU A 145 12.58 -9.10 -13.62
C GLU A 145 13.37 -10.03 -12.70
N ILE A 146 12.84 -11.22 -12.37
CA ILE A 146 13.55 -12.26 -11.61
C ILE A 146 14.87 -12.62 -12.29
N ARG A 147 14.84 -12.87 -13.61
CA ARG A 147 16.06 -13.18 -14.38
C ARG A 147 17.05 -12.03 -14.40
N ARG A 148 16.55 -10.79 -14.58
CA ARG A 148 17.39 -9.58 -14.57
C ARG A 148 18.05 -9.38 -13.21
N LEU A 149 17.30 -9.60 -12.13
CA LEU A 149 17.81 -9.50 -10.77
C LEU A 149 18.90 -10.54 -10.50
N LEU A 150 18.67 -11.80 -10.86
CA LEU A 150 19.68 -12.85 -10.72
C LEU A 150 20.94 -12.56 -11.54
N THR A 151 20.76 -12.08 -12.77
CA THR A 151 21.88 -11.68 -13.64
C THR A 151 22.66 -10.51 -13.03
N PHE A 152 21.97 -9.50 -12.52
CA PHE A 152 22.58 -8.37 -11.82
C PHE A 152 23.38 -8.82 -10.59
N MET A 153 22.83 -9.74 -9.79
CA MET A 153 23.49 -10.26 -8.59
C MET A 153 24.77 -11.05 -8.94
N TYR A 154 24.74 -11.81 -10.03
CA TYR A 154 25.92 -12.54 -10.51
C TYR A 154 26.99 -11.60 -11.07
N ASP A 155 26.58 -10.60 -11.85
CA ASP A 155 27.46 -9.58 -12.39
C ASP A 155 28.12 -8.76 -11.27
N GLU A 156 27.35 -8.35 -10.25
CA GLU A 156 27.87 -7.65 -9.07
C GLU A 156 28.90 -8.51 -8.33
N HIS A 157 28.64 -9.81 -8.18
CA HIS A 157 29.59 -10.75 -7.57
C HIS A 157 30.92 -10.84 -8.33
N ALA A 158 30.85 -10.93 -9.67
CA ALA A 158 32.05 -10.91 -10.51
C ALA A 158 32.81 -9.58 -10.42
N ASP A 159 32.10 -8.45 -10.38
CA ASP A 159 32.71 -7.12 -10.25
C ASP A 159 33.48 -6.97 -8.93
N TYR A 160 32.89 -7.40 -7.81
CA TYR A 160 33.61 -7.41 -6.52
C TYR A 160 34.83 -8.32 -6.55
N PHE A 161 34.70 -9.53 -7.11
CA PHE A 161 35.81 -10.49 -7.19
C PHE A 161 37.02 -9.88 -7.93
N HIS A 162 36.80 -9.32 -9.12
CA HIS A 162 37.86 -8.73 -9.93
C HIS A 162 38.44 -7.46 -9.29
N ALA A 163 37.58 -6.59 -8.73
CA ALA A 163 38.02 -5.37 -8.06
C ALA A 163 38.92 -5.69 -6.86
N ILE A 164 38.53 -6.66 -6.03
CA ILE A 164 39.30 -7.10 -4.86
C ILE A 164 40.62 -7.74 -5.30
N ALA A 165 40.59 -8.62 -6.30
CA ALA A 165 41.81 -9.27 -6.82
C ALA A 165 42.84 -8.26 -7.32
N HIS A 166 42.39 -7.21 -8.02
CA HIS A 166 43.26 -6.12 -8.48
C HIS A 166 43.76 -5.23 -7.33
N LEU A 167 42.89 -4.90 -6.37
CA LEU A 167 43.20 -3.97 -5.28
C LEU A 167 44.04 -4.58 -4.16
N ILE A 168 44.03 -5.90 -3.98
CA ILE A 168 44.90 -6.57 -2.99
C ILE A 168 46.38 -6.21 -3.20
N ILE A 169 46.79 -6.02 -4.46
CA ILE A 169 48.18 -5.70 -4.80
C ILE A 169 48.45 -4.19 -4.69
N THR A 170 47.48 -3.35 -5.03
CA THR A 170 47.67 -1.90 -5.19
C THR A 170 47.22 -1.07 -3.98
N ASN A 171 46.14 -1.44 -3.32
CA ASN A 171 45.57 -0.74 -2.17
C ASN A 171 44.81 -1.72 -1.25
N LEU A 172 45.51 -2.25 -0.26
CA LEU A 172 44.99 -3.23 0.69
C LEU A 172 43.81 -2.70 1.53
N ALA A 173 43.83 -1.41 1.91
CA ALA A 173 42.77 -0.83 2.73
C ALA A 173 41.44 -0.77 1.97
N LEU A 174 41.48 -0.36 0.70
CA LEU A 174 40.28 -0.34 -0.14
C LEU A 174 39.79 -1.77 -0.47
N ALA A 175 40.71 -2.72 -0.70
CA ALA A 175 40.36 -4.12 -0.89
C ALA A 175 39.63 -4.70 0.33
N HIS A 176 40.08 -4.39 1.54
CA HIS A 176 39.43 -4.82 2.77
C HIS A 176 37.99 -4.29 2.89
N GLU A 177 37.78 -3.00 2.65
CA GLU A 177 36.45 -2.38 2.67
C GLU A 177 35.51 -2.99 1.61
N LEU A 178 36.01 -3.26 0.42
CA LEU A 178 35.24 -3.94 -0.62
C LEU A 178 34.87 -5.37 -0.22
N SER A 179 35.77 -6.11 0.42
CA SER A 179 35.47 -7.45 0.93
C SER A 179 34.35 -7.44 1.97
N LEU A 180 34.36 -6.50 2.91
CA LEU A 180 33.28 -6.36 3.91
C LEU A 180 31.92 -6.05 3.24
N ARG A 181 31.92 -5.16 2.25
CA ARG A 181 30.71 -4.84 1.49
C ARG A 181 30.23 -6.02 0.66
N TRP A 182 31.14 -6.76 0.05
CA TRP A 182 30.82 -7.94 -0.75
C TRP A 182 30.19 -9.04 0.10
N GLU A 183 30.71 -9.29 1.31
CA GLU A 183 30.13 -10.24 2.26
C GLU A 183 28.71 -9.84 2.68
N TYR A 184 28.52 -8.57 3.05
CA TYR A 184 27.18 -8.04 3.36
C TYR A 184 26.20 -8.20 2.20
N ARG A 185 26.63 -7.86 0.97
CA ARG A 185 25.84 -8.04 -0.25
C ARG A 185 25.48 -9.50 -0.49
N SER A 186 26.44 -10.41 -0.29
CA SER A 186 26.21 -11.85 -0.42
C SER A 186 25.13 -12.36 0.54
N GLN A 187 25.10 -11.88 1.78
CA GLN A 187 24.05 -12.25 2.75
C GLN A 187 22.67 -11.72 2.36
N VAL A 188 22.60 -10.51 1.80
CA VAL A 188 21.33 -9.96 1.27
C VAL A 188 20.86 -10.78 0.06
N HIS A 189 21.79 -11.09 -0.85
CA HIS A 189 21.55 -11.89 -2.04
C HIS A 189 21.04 -13.30 -1.71
N GLU A 190 21.57 -13.93 -0.67
CA GLU A 190 21.10 -15.22 -0.18
C GLU A 190 19.62 -15.19 0.20
N LYS A 191 19.18 -14.17 0.94
CA LYS A 191 17.75 -13.99 1.30
C LYS A 191 16.87 -13.76 0.07
N ILE A 192 17.34 -12.96 -0.88
CA ILE A 192 16.61 -12.67 -2.12
C ILE A 192 16.44 -13.96 -2.93
N VAL A 193 17.52 -14.73 -3.11
CA VAL A 193 17.46 -16.00 -3.85
C VAL A 193 16.57 -17.01 -3.15
N GLY A 194 16.58 -17.07 -1.82
CA GLY A 194 15.65 -17.90 -1.05
C GLY A 194 14.18 -17.57 -1.37
N ARG A 195 13.82 -16.28 -1.45
CA ARG A 195 12.45 -15.85 -1.85
C ARG A 195 12.15 -16.14 -3.32
N ILE A 196 13.11 -15.98 -4.22
CA ILE A 196 12.94 -16.34 -5.63
C ILE A 196 12.70 -17.86 -5.76
N TRP A 197 13.43 -18.67 -5.01
CA TRP A 197 13.24 -20.12 -4.99
C TRP A 197 11.83 -20.49 -4.50
N GLN A 198 11.40 -19.93 -3.38
CA GLN A 198 10.03 -20.11 -2.88
C GLN A 198 8.98 -19.71 -3.94
N THR A 199 9.21 -18.60 -4.64
CA THR A 199 8.33 -18.13 -5.74
C THR A 199 8.29 -19.14 -6.89
N SER A 200 9.43 -19.75 -7.23
CA SER A 200 9.51 -20.75 -8.30
C SER A 200 8.77 -22.06 -7.98
N CYS A 201 8.56 -22.35 -6.69
CA CYS A 201 7.80 -23.51 -6.22
C CYS A 201 6.28 -23.27 -6.19
N LEU A 202 5.81 -22.03 -6.42
CA LEU A 202 4.39 -21.73 -6.38
C LEU A 202 3.64 -22.35 -7.57
N PRO A 203 2.41 -22.85 -7.35
CA PRO A 203 1.58 -23.36 -8.45
C PRO A 203 1.27 -22.23 -9.43
N GLY A 204 1.56 -22.45 -10.71
CA GLY A 204 1.35 -21.45 -11.77
C GLY A 204 2.56 -20.55 -12.05
N PHE A 205 3.71 -20.79 -11.42
CA PHE A 205 4.96 -20.16 -11.83
C PHE A 205 5.31 -20.54 -13.28
N THR A 206 5.56 -19.54 -14.11
CA THR A 206 5.87 -19.68 -15.55
C THR A 206 7.23 -19.09 -15.92
N GLY A 207 7.94 -18.52 -14.94
CA GLY A 207 9.22 -17.89 -15.12
C GLY A 207 10.37 -18.89 -15.21
N ASN A 208 11.58 -18.34 -15.32
CA ASN A 208 12.80 -19.12 -15.30
C ASN A 208 13.76 -18.50 -14.27
N VAL A 209 14.39 -19.35 -13.47
CA VAL A 209 15.33 -18.94 -12.41
C VAL A 209 16.77 -18.96 -12.92
N LEU A 210 17.02 -19.27 -14.20
CA LEU A 210 18.36 -19.24 -14.77
C LEU A 210 18.85 -17.80 -15.00
N THR A 211 20.14 -17.59 -14.79
CA THR A 211 20.83 -16.34 -15.14
C THR A 211 21.00 -16.23 -16.65
N GLU A 212 20.88 -15.01 -17.16
CA GLU A 212 21.10 -14.70 -18.57
C GLU A 212 22.27 -13.71 -18.73
N HIS A 213 22.47 -13.19 -19.93
CA HIS A 213 23.53 -12.24 -20.23
C HIS A 213 22.98 -10.83 -20.33
N ARG A 214 23.61 -9.89 -19.62
CA ARG A 214 23.29 -8.47 -19.72
C ARG A 214 23.84 -7.88 -21.02
N ILE A 215 22.97 -7.29 -21.83
CA ILE A 215 23.35 -6.62 -23.07
C ILE A 215 24.35 -5.49 -22.76
N GLY A 216 25.45 -5.45 -23.50
CA GLY A 216 26.51 -4.44 -23.36
C GLY A 216 27.54 -4.74 -22.28
N ARG A 217 27.40 -5.83 -21.52
CA ARG A 217 28.44 -6.31 -20.59
C ARG A 217 29.32 -7.36 -21.27
N ASP A 218 30.62 -7.30 -20.99
CA ASP A 218 31.55 -8.34 -21.44
C ASP A 218 31.30 -9.63 -20.64
N THR A 219 30.88 -10.67 -21.34
CA THR A 219 30.56 -11.98 -20.75
C THR A 219 31.81 -12.69 -20.23
N SER A 220 33.00 -12.31 -20.70
CA SER A 220 34.26 -12.90 -20.24
C SER A 220 34.59 -12.54 -18.79
N LEU A 221 34.03 -11.46 -18.23
CA LEU A 221 34.19 -11.07 -16.83
C LEU A 221 33.62 -12.11 -15.86
N ASN A 222 32.68 -12.91 -16.31
CA ASN A 222 32.06 -13.96 -15.51
C ASN A 222 32.87 -15.28 -15.56
N ASN A 223 33.88 -15.39 -16.44
CA ASN A 223 34.71 -16.57 -16.59
C ASN A 223 35.75 -16.66 -15.46
N GLY A 224 35.86 -17.85 -14.84
CA GLY A 224 36.86 -18.10 -13.79
C GLY A 224 36.52 -17.49 -12.42
N VAL A 225 35.37 -16.81 -12.29
CA VAL A 225 34.84 -16.35 -11.01
C VAL A 225 34.20 -17.53 -10.28
N PRO A 226 34.53 -17.78 -9.00
CA PRO A 226 33.91 -18.85 -8.24
C PRO A 226 32.42 -18.55 -8.03
N LEU A 227 31.58 -19.58 -8.21
CA LEU A 227 30.14 -19.50 -8.00
C LEU A 227 29.83 -19.04 -6.57
N PRO A 228 28.97 -18.03 -6.40
CA PRO A 228 28.55 -17.61 -5.07
C PRO A 228 27.77 -18.73 -4.36
N PRO A 229 27.85 -18.82 -3.01
CA PRO A 229 27.15 -19.85 -2.24
C PRO A 229 25.64 -19.88 -2.52
N TRP A 230 25.02 -18.71 -2.65
CA TRP A 230 23.59 -18.55 -2.93
C TRP A 230 23.18 -18.96 -4.35
N ALA A 231 24.11 -19.11 -5.30
CA ALA A 231 23.78 -19.52 -6.68
C ALA A 231 23.66 -21.03 -6.86
N LYS A 232 24.10 -21.84 -5.89
CA LYS A 232 24.07 -23.31 -5.99
C LYS A 232 22.67 -23.90 -6.24
N PRO A 233 21.60 -23.48 -5.53
CA PRO A 233 20.25 -24.02 -5.74
C PRO A 233 19.70 -23.70 -7.14
N VAL A 234 20.09 -22.55 -7.68
CA VAL A 234 19.61 -22.03 -8.97
C VAL A 234 20.24 -22.77 -10.16
N VAL A 235 21.48 -23.25 -10.01
CA VAL A 235 22.23 -23.97 -11.06
C VAL A 235 21.88 -25.46 -11.10
N SER A 236 21.39 -26.04 -10.00
CA SER A 236 21.18 -27.50 -9.85
C SER A 236 19.72 -27.97 -9.94
N ALA A 237 18.82 -27.19 -10.54
CA ALA A 237 17.38 -27.40 -10.41
C ALA A 237 16.87 -28.80 -10.86
N HIS A 238 16.71 -29.70 -9.89
CA HIS A 238 15.52 -30.54 -9.72
C HIS A 238 14.94 -30.21 -8.33
N PRO A 239 13.68 -29.77 -8.22
CA PRO A 239 13.08 -29.44 -6.94
C PRO A 239 12.73 -30.73 -6.20
N VAL A 240 13.31 -30.94 -5.02
CA VAL A 240 12.73 -31.80 -3.99
C VAL A 240 12.09 -30.84 -2.99
N ALA A 241 10.78 -31.00 -2.79
CA ALA A 241 10.02 -30.22 -1.84
C ALA A 241 10.47 -30.58 -0.42
N GLU A 242 11.06 -29.62 0.28
CA GLU A 242 11.15 -29.65 1.74
C GLU A 242 10.08 -28.68 2.26
N ASP A 243 9.10 -29.25 2.96
CA ASP A 243 8.01 -28.52 3.60
C ASP A 243 8.56 -27.70 4.77
N GLU A 244 8.91 -26.43 4.52
CA GLU A 244 9.04 -25.43 5.59
C GLU A 244 7.70 -24.70 5.74
N GLU A 245 7.08 -24.86 6.91
CA GLU A 245 5.86 -24.16 7.31
C GLU A 245 6.02 -22.65 7.15
N VAL A 246 5.29 -22.09 6.18
CA VAL A 246 5.15 -20.65 5.97
C VAL A 246 4.26 -20.10 7.08
N GLY A 247 4.87 -19.40 8.04
CA GLY A 247 4.12 -18.55 8.97
C GLY A 247 3.33 -17.50 8.19
N GLU A 248 2.02 -17.45 8.40
CA GLU A 248 1.15 -16.40 7.87
C GLU A 248 1.69 -15.02 8.27
N ASP A 249 2.13 -14.23 7.29
CA ASP A 249 2.32 -12.78 7.44
C ASP A 249 0.94 -12.10 7.55
N GLY A 250 0.23 -12.40 8.63
CA GLY A 250 -0.93 -11.67 9.09
C GLY A 250 -0.51 -10.39 9.81
N ILE A 251 -1.41 -9.40 9.84
CA ILE A 251 -1.24 -8.20 10.65
C ILE A 251 -0.95 -8.63 12.10
N PRO A 252 0.17 -8.21 12.71
CA PRO A 252 0.51 -8.62 14.07
C PRO A 252 -0.62 -8.27 15.05
N GLY A 253 -1.20 -9.29 15.69
CA GLY A 253 -2.36 -9.15 16.59
C GLY A 253 -3.72 -9.49 15.98
N LEU A 254 -3.76 -9.92 14.71
CA LEU A 254 -4.93 -10.49 14.02
C LEU A 254 -4.60 -11.91 13.52
N SER A 255 -3.91 -12.68 14.36
CA SER A 255 -3.39 -14.02 14.06
C SER A 255 -4.46 -15.12 14.10
N ASN A 256 -5.70 -14.80 14.45
CA ASN A 256 -6.82 -15.73 14.41
C ASN A 256 -8.14 -14.99 14.14
N GLU A 257 -9.16 -15.72 13.68
CA GLU A 257 -10.49 -15.17 13.38
C GLU A 257 -11.10 -14.45 14.60
N ARG A 258 -10.82 -14.91 15.81
CA ARG A 258 -11.37 -14.34 17.05
C ARG A 258 -10.85 -12.92 17.31
N ASP A 259 -9.58 -12.67 17.04
CA ASP A 259 -8.96 -11.35 17.16
C ASP A 259 -9.49 -10.40 16.08
N ALA A 260 -9.73 -10.92 14.86
CA ALA A 260 -10.42 -10.18 13.80
C ALA A 260 -11.87 -9.82 14.18
N TYR A 261 -12.62 -10.76 14.78
CA TYR A 261 -13.97 -10.48 15.30
C TYR A 261 -13.95 -9.46 16.44
N HIS A 262 -12.97 -9.51 17.35
CA HIS A 262 -12.84 -8.51 18.42
C HIS A 262 -12.50 -7.12 17.88
N PHE A 263 -11.67 -7.03 16.84
CA PHE A 263 -11.36 -5.77 16.17
C PHE A 263 -12.57 -5.17 15.44
N VAL A 264 -13.34 -5.99 14.71
CA VAL A 264 -14.59 -5.56 14.06
C VAL A 264 -15.62 -5.10 15.09
N ASN A 265 -15.83 -5.88 16.17
CA ASN A 265 -16.74 -5.50 17.25
C ASN A 265 -16.30 -4.21 17.96
N PHE A 266 -14.99 -4.01 18.18
CA PHE A 266 -14.46 -2.77 18.74
C PHE A 266 -14.76 -1.56 17.85
N LEU A 267 -14.66 -1.70 16.53
CA LEU A 267 -15.02 -0.66 15.57
C LEU A 267 -16.54 -0.38 15.57
N ASP A 268 -17.36 -1.42 15.66
CA ASP A 268 -18.82 -1.29 15.72
C ASP A 268 -19.29 -0.66 17.04
N ASP A 269 -18.62 -0.98 18.15
CA ASP A 269 -18.95 -0.49 19.49
C ASP A 269 -18.47 0.96 19.72
N LEU A 270 -17.50 1.46 18.95
CA LEU A 270 -17.19 2.91 18.90
C LEU A 270 -18.40 3.74 18.41
N GLY A 271 -19.35 3.10 17.70
CA GLY A 271 -20.57 3.72 17.19
C GLY A 271 -21.78 3.71 18.14
N LYS A 272 -21.74 2.97 19.25
CA LYS A 272 -22.89 2.80 20.15
C LYS A 272 -22.76 3.66 21.42
N GLU A 273 -23.35 4.85 21.39
CA GLU A 273 -23.96 5.50 22.56
C GLU A 273 -25.33 6.05 22.14
#